data_AF-A0AA50NL70-F1
#
_entry.id   AF-A0AA50NL70-F1
#
_cell.length_a   1.000
_cell.length_b   1.000
_cell.length_c   1.000
_cell.angle_alpha   90.00
_cell.angle_beta   90.00
_cell.angle_gamma   90.00
#
_symmetry.space_group_name_H-M   'P 1'
#
loop_
_entity.id
_entity.type
_entity.pdbx_description
1 polymer ?
#
loop_
_entity_poly.entity_id
_entity_poly.type
_entity_poly.pdbx_seq_one_letter_code
_entity_poly.pdbx_strand_id
1 'polypeptide(L)' 'RALELDCLKNSHPIEVPVGHPSEIDEIFDDISYNKGASVIRMLHRYIGDDDFRKGMHIYLT' A
#
# COMPACT_ATOMS: atom_id res chain seq x y z
N ARG A 1 -0.25 -3.71 12.59
CA ARG A 1 0.33 -2.62 13.38
C ARG A 1 0.46 -1.28 12.62
N ALA A 2 -0.02 -1.21 11.36
CA ALA A 2 0.14 -0.03 10.50
C ALA A 2 -0.32 1.30 11.13
N LEU A 3 -1.50 1.36 11.75
CA LEU A 3 -2.01 2.61 12.32
C LEU A 3 -1.16 3.18 13.47
N GLU A 4 -0.46 2.31 14.22
CA GLU A 4 0.44 2.73 15.30
C GLU A 4 1.73 3.35 14.76
N LEU A 5 2.25 2.82 13.65
CA LEU A 5 3.45 3.38 13.01
C LEU A 5 3.12 4.63 12.20
N ASP A 6 1.96 4.62 11.54
CA ASP A 6 1.53 5.72 10.67
C ASP A 6 1.15 6.98 11.45
N CYS A 7 0.82 6.87 12.74
CA CYS A 7 0.55 8.03 13.59
C CYS A 7 1.82 8.72 14.09
N LEU A 8 3.01 8.14 13.88
CA LEU A 8 4.28 8.73 14.29
C LEU A 8 4.73 9.80 13.31
N LYS A 9 5.45 10.81 13.82
CA LYS A 9 6.00 11.90 12.99
C LYS A 9 7.06 11.44 11.98
N ASN A 10 7.70 10.30 12.25
CA ASN A 10 8.72 9.70 11.39
C ASN A 10 8.15 8.60 10.47
N SER A 11 6.83 8.51 10.31
CA SER A 11 6.21 7.73 9.24
C SER A 11 6.54 8.33 7.86
N HIS A 12 6.17 7.62 6.80
CA HIS A 12 6.30 8.07 5.42
C HIS A 12 5.05 7.72 4.59
N PRO A 13 4.86 8.35 3.41
CA PRO A 13 3.83 7.95 2.44
C PRO A 13 4.08 6.53 1.91
N ILE A 14 3.03 5.83 1.46
CA ILE A 14 3.16 4.49 0.85
C ILE A 14 4.02 4.56 -0.44
N GLU A 15 3.91 5.64 -1.19
CA GLU A 15 4.75 5.90 -2.37
C GLU A 15 5.97 6.71 -1.96
N VAL A 16 7.16 6.16 -2.19
CA VAL A 16 8.44 6.82 -1.91
C VAL A 16 9.30 6.78 -3.17
N PRO A 17 9.88 7.92 -3.61
CA PRO A 17 10.84 7.92 -4.71
C PRO A 17 12.11 7.15 -4.33
N VAL A 18 12.55 6.22 -5.18
CA VAL A 18 13.79 5.45 -4.99
C VAL A 18 14.78 5.84 -6.07
N GLY A 19 15.92 6.39 -5.65
CA GLY A 19 17.04 6.76 -6.52
C GLY A 19 18.16 5.72 -6.54
N HIS A 20 18.38 5.02 -5.43
CA HIS A 20 19.43 4.01 -5.31
C HIS A 20 18.90 2.70 -4.66
N PRO A 21 19.33 1.51 -5.10
CA PRO A 21 18.82 0.24 -4.58
C PRO A 21 18.97 0.03 -3.06
N SER A 22 19.90 0.72 -2.39
CA SER A 22 20.06 0.64 -0.94
C SER A 22 18.93 1.30 -0.15
N GLU A 23 18.18 2.22 -0.77
CA GLU A 23 17.02 2.88 -0.16
C GLU A 23 15.81 1.93 -0.06
N ILE A 24 15.90 0.78 -0.73
CA ILE A 24 14.83 -0.22 -0.75
C ILE A 24 14.60 -0.83 0.65
N ASP A 25 15.64 -0.94 1.48
CA ASP A 25 15.51 -1.47 2.84
C ASP A 25 14.63 -0.58 3.73
N GLU A 26 14.55 0.73 3.45
CA GLU A 26 13.72 1.67 4.19
C GLU A 26 12.23 1.57 3.83
N ILE A 27 11.92 1.16 2.60
CA ILE A 27 10.54 0.97 2.13
C ILE A 27 9.99 -0.43 2.39
N PHE A 28 10.84 -1.42 2.70
CA PHE A 28 10.42 -2.77 3.08
C PHE A 28 9.94 -2.84 4.53
N ASP A 29 8.90 -2.07 4.84
CA ASP A 29 8.43 -1.86 6.19
C ASP A 29 6.92 -2.12 6.37
N ASP A 30 6.46 -1.98 7.60
CA ASP A 30 5.05 -2.17 7.96
C ASP A 30 4.12 -1.12 7.33
N ILE A 31 4.60 0.08 6.98
CA ILE A 31 3.79 1.09 6.29
C ILE A 31 3.52 0.61 4.86
N SER A 32 4.53 0.30 4.07
CA SER A 32 4.36 -0.14 2.68
C SER A 32 3.48 -1.38 2.57
N TYR A 33 3.70 -2.39 3.43
CA TYR A 33 2.93 -3.63 3.39
C TYR A 33 1.59 -3.54 4.10
N ASN A 34 1.56 -3.28 5.41
CA ASN A 34 0.33 -3.40 6.19
C ASN A 34 -0.64 -2.25 5.92
N LYS A 35 -0.15 -1.01 5.78
CA LYS A 35 -1.01 0.13 5.41
C LYS A 35 -1.48 -0.02 3.97
N GLY A 36 -0.56 -0.34 3.04
CA GLY A 36 -0.88 -0.61 1.63
C GLY A 36 -1.98 -1.65 1.46
N ALA A 37 -1.82 -2.83 2.07
CA ALA A 37 -2.85 -3.88 2.04
C ALA A 37 -4.18 -3.44 2.67
N SER A 38 -4.14 -2.65 3.74
CA SER A 38 -5.36 -2.13 4.38
C SER A 38 -6.12 -1.14 3.48
N VAL A 39 -5.41 -0.27 2.77
CA VAL A 39 -5.99 0.66 1.78
C VAL A 39 -6.58 -0.11 0.60
N ILE A 40 -5.88 -1.11 0.07
CA ILE A 40 -6.41 -1.98 -0.99
C ILE A 40 -7.70 -2.68 -0.53
N ARG A 41 -7.72 -3.21 0.69
CA ARG A 41 -8.93 -3.85 1.26
C ARG A 41 -10.08 -2.86 1.43
N MET A 42 -9.79 -1.62 1.81
CA MET A 42 -10.79 -0.56 1.89
C MET A 42 -11.37 -0.24 0.51
N LEU A 43 -10.52 -0.09 -0.51
CA LEU A 43 -10.94 0.14 -1.89
C LEU A 43 -11.78 -1.02 -2.44
N HIS A 44 -11.37 -2.26 -2.19
CA HIS A 44 -12.16 -3.45 -2.55
C HIS A 44 -13.57 -3.39 -1.95
N ARG A 45 -13.70 -3.03 -0.67
CA ARG A 45 -15.03 -2.89 -0.02
C ARG A 45 -15.85 -1.72 -0.56
N TYR A 46 -15.19 -0.64 -0.97
CA TYR A 46 -15.85 0.53 -1.53
C TYR A 46 -16.36 0.30 -2.96
N ILE A 47 -15.54 -0.32 -3.81
CA ILE A 47 -15.86 -0.61 -5.22
C ILE A 47 -16.82 -1.79 -5.33
N GLY A 48 -16.67 -2.80 -4.45
CA GLY A 48 -17.43 -4.05 -4.51
C GLY A 48 -16.69 -5.15 -5.27
N ASP A 49 -16.94 -6.40 -4.86
CA ASP A 49 -16.16 -7.57 -5.25
C ASP A 49 -16.11 -7.79 -6.78
N ASP A 50 -17.24 -7.63 -7.48
CA ASP A 50 -17.32 -7.87 -8.93
C ASP A 50 -16.52 -6.85 -9.76
N ASP A 51 -16.73 -5.56 -9.50
CA ASP A 51 -16.07 -4.47 -10.23
C ASP A 51 -14.58 -4.40 -9.87
N PHE A 52 -14.21 -4.67 -8.62
CA PHE A 52 -12.81 -4.74 -8.23
C PHE A 52 -12.10 -5.90 -8.95
N ARG A 53 -12.69 -7.09 -8.99
CA ARG A 53 -12.12 -8.25 -9.70
C ARG A 53 -12.00 -7.99 -11.20
N LYS A 54 -12.99 -7.34 -11.81
CA LYS A 54 -12.92 -6.93 -13.22
C LYS A 54 -11.79 -5.92 -13.45
N GLY A 55 -11.63 -4.94 -12.57
CA GLY A 55 -10.52 -3.99 -12.61
C GLY A 55 -9.15 -4.67 -12.50
N MET A 56 -9.01 -5.64 -11.59
CA MET A 56 -7.78 -6.43 -11.46
C MET A 56 -7.46 -7.24 -12.72
N HIS A 57 -8.47 -7.81 -13.38
CA HIS A 57 -8.27 -8.51 -14.65
C HIS A 57 -7.74 -7.56 -15.74
N ILE A 58 -8.32 -6.36 -15.85
CA ILE A 58 -7.87 -5.34 -16.80
C ILE A 58 -6.46 -4.83 -16.49
N TYR A 59 -6.09 -4.73 -15.21
CA TYR A 59 -4.75 -4.26 -14.83
C TYR A 59 -3.66 -5.30 -15.14
N LEU A 60 -3.95 -6.59 -14.96
CA LEU A 60 -2.97 -7.67 -15.11
C LEU A 60 -2.90 -8.27 -16.53
N THR A 61 -3.87 -7.96 -17.40
CA THR A 61 -4.00 -8.53 -18.76
C THR A 61 -3.89 -7.42 -19.80
#